data_AF-A0A6H3P4G9-F1
#
_entry.id   AF-A0A6H3P4G9-F1
#
_cell.length_a   1.000
_cell.length_b   1.000
_cell.length_c   1.000
_cell.angle_alpha   90.00
_cell.angle_beta   90.00
_cell.angle_gamma   90.00
#
_symmetry.space_group_name_H-M   'P 1'
#
loop_
_entity.id
_entity.type
_entity.pdbx_description
1 polymer ?
#
loop_
_entity_poly.entity_id
_entity_poly.type
_entity_poly.pdbx_seq_one_letter_code
_entity_poly.pdbx_strand_id
1 'polypeptide(L)'
;MTMSLSQIKKQFFDLKAPGSFPAGNYKAEWLGPKWFQVGASFSLNFMSFRHWWGKSFDGSDTAYNLFLPPKTTEFQMRHPMKLSLRNSPLDGNPSLILEYTKDAPFPWPYFIDEFRVLNDTDLLGMSYNKFTPSLALPFLIRKS
;
A
#
# COMPACT_ATOMS: atom_id res chain seq x y z
N MET A 1 -1.66 23.23 4.47
CA MET A 1 -2.70 22.93 3.46
C MET A 1 -2.66 21.44 3.17
N THR A 2 -3.79 20.74 3.20
CA THR A 2 -3.84 19.30 2.86
C THR A 2 -3.74 19.13 1.35
N MET A 3 -2.82 18.30 0.86
CA MET A 3 -2.71 18.01 -0.58
C MET A 3 -3.98 17.31 -1.10
N SER A 4 -4.39 17.64 -2.32
CA SER A 4 -5.42 16.89 -3.04
C SER A 4 -4.90 15.52 -3.46
N LEU A 5 -5.82 14.59 -3.77
CA LEU A 5 -5.46 13.28 -4.30
C LEU A 5 -4.68 13.39 -5.62
N SER A 6 -5.02 14.35 -6.47
CA SER A 6 -4.32 14.61 -7.73
C SER A 6 -2.89 15.14 -7.53
N GLN A 7 -2.67 15.99 -6.52
CA GLN A 7 -1.33 16.47 -6.16
C GLN A 7 -0.45 15.33 -5.66
N ILE A 8 -1.00 14.45 -4.81
CA ILE A 8 -0.27 13.28 -4.31
C ILE A 8 0.04 12.30 -5.45
N LYS A 9 -0.91 12.08 -6.37
CA LYS A 9 -0.70 11.26 -7.56
C LYS A 9 0.39 11.82 -8.47
N LYS A 10 0.40 13.13 -8.68
CA LYS A 10 1.48 13.80 -9.43
C LYS A 10 2.83 13.60 -8.74
N GLN A 11 2.90 13.79 -7.43
CA GLN A 11 4.13 13.57 -6.66
C GLN A 11 4.63 12.13 -6.82
N PHE A 12 3.74 11.14 -6.74
CA PHE A 12 4.09 9.73 -6.94
C PHE A 12 4.78 9.47 -8.29
N PHE A 13 4.33 10.14 -9.36
CA PHE A 13 4.93 10.00 -10.70
C PHE A 13 6.37 10.53 -10.78
N ASP A 14 6.74 11.48 -9.92
CA ASP A 14 8.10 12.04 -9.87
C ASP A 14 9.06 11.20 -8.98
N LEU A 15 8.56 10.20 -8.26
CA LEU A 15 9.37 9.35 -7.38
C LEU A 15 10.02 8.17 -8.13
N LYS A 16 11.01 7.54 -7.48
CA LYS A 16 11.72 6.38 -8.00
C LYS A 16 11.28 5.10 -7.29
N ALA A 17 11.35 3.97 -8.00
CA ALA A 17 11.27 2.65 -7.36
C ALA A 17 12.39 2.47 -6.32
N PRO A 18 12.18 1.65 -5.27
CA PRO A 18 13.26 1.27 -4.38
C PRO A 18 14.32 0.45 -5.12
N GLY A 19 15.59 0.63 -4.75
CA GLY A 19 16.73 -0.07 -5.38
C GLY A 19 16.82 -1.57 -5.04
N SER A 20 16.12 -2.00 -4.00
CA SER A 20 16.00 -3.39 -3.56
C SER A 20 14.63 -3.61 -2.94
N PHE A 21 14.27 -4.87 -2.68
CA PHE A 21 13.07 -5.13 -1.89
C PHE A 21 13.23 -4.59 -0.46
N PRO A 22 12.23 -3.86 0.06
CA PRO A 22 12.29 -3.31 1.41
C PRO A 22 12.22 -4.45 2.44
N ALA A 23 12.66 -4.15 3.66
CA ALA A 23 12.64 -5.09 4.77
C ALA A 23 12.13 -4.41 6.05
N GLY A 24 11.35 -5.15 6.84
CA GLY A 24 10.81 -4.72 8.11
C GLY A 24 9.34 -4.30 8.05
N ASN A 25 8.86 -3.73 9.15
CA ASN A 25 7.46 -3.35 9.34
C ASN A 25 7.26 -1.87 9.02
N TYR A 26 6.17 -1.58 8.32
CA TYR A 26 5.80 -0.23 7.91
C TYR A 26 4.36 0.05 8.31
N LYS A 27 4.14 1.15 9.03
CA LYS A 27 2.82 1.61 9.46
C LYS A 27 2.13 2.37 8.34
N ALA A 28 0.86 2.07 8.09
CA ALA A 28 0.08 2.75 7.06
C ALA A 28 -0.59 4.04 7.55
N GLU A 29 -0.67 5.03 6.67
CA GLU A 29 -1.38 6.30 6.86
C GLU A 29 -2.12 6.69 5.58
N TRP A 30 -3.37 7.16 5.71
CA TRP A 30 -4.12 7.67 4.57
C TRP A 30 -3.71 9.11 4.24
N LEU A 31 -3.38 9.37 2.96
CA LEU A 31 -3.02 10.70 2.49
C LEU A 31 -4.17 11.34 1.70
N GLY A 32 -4.41 12.63 1.93
CA GLY A 32 -5.41 13.41 1.21
C GLY A 32 -6.44 14.07 2.11
N PRO A 33 -7.56 14.57 1.55
CA PRO A 33 -8.60 15.25 2.31
C PRO A 33 -9.20 14.38 3.43
N LYS A 34 -9.66 15.01 4.53
CA LYS A 34 -10.20 14.29 5.69
C LYS A 34 -11.36 13.34 5.34
N TRP A 35 -12.26 13.75 4.44
CA TRP A 35 -13.36 12.90 4.00
C TRP A 35 -12.87 11.58 3.37
N PHE A 36 -11.77 11.64 2.61
CA PHE A 36 -11.15 10.47 1.99
C PHE A 36 -10.53 9.56 3.04
N GLN A 37 -9.76 10.11 3.97
CA GLN A 37 -9.12 9.33 5.04
C GLN A 37 -10.16 8.57 5.89
N VAL A 38 -11.27 9.23 6.25
CA VAL A 38 -12.37 8.62 6.99
C VAL A 38 -13.05 7.54 6.17
N GLY A 39 -13.36 7.82 4.89
CA GLY A 39 -14.00 6.84 4.00
C GLY A 39 -13.15 5.60 3.76
N ALA A 40 -11.85 5.76 3.52
CA ALA A 40 -10.91 4.67 3.30
C ALA A 40 -10.75 3.79 4.55
N SER A 41 -10.61 4.40 5.73
CA SER A 41 -10.55 3.66 7.00
C SER A 41 -11.85 2.90 7.28
N PHE A 42 -13.00 3.55 7.06
CA PHE A 42 -14.30 2.91 7.25
C PHE A 42 -14.49 1.72 6.30
N SER A 43 -14.21 1.88 5.01
CA SER A 43 -14.40 0.82 4.02
C SER A 43 -13.52 -0.41 4.29
N LEU A 44 -12.25 -0.22 4.65
CA LEU A 44 -11.35 -1.33 5.00
C LEU A 44 -11.87 -2.18 6.17
N ASN A 45 -12.51 -1.56 7.16
CA ASN A 45 -13.07 -2.30 8.30
C ASN A 45 -14.13 -3.33 7.88
N PHE A 46 -14.84 -3.12 6.76
CA PHE A 46 -15.82 -4.07 6.23
C PHE A 46 -15.22 -5.03 5.19
N MET A 47 -14.09 -4.69 4.58
CA MET A 47 -13.48 -5.47 3.49
C MET A 47 -12.35 -6.38 3.98
N SER A 48 -12.54 -7.13 5.08
CA SER A 48 -11.53 -8.04 5.65
C SER A 48 -10.24 -7.38 6.19
N PHE A 49 -10.23 -6.04 6.28
CA PHE A 49 -9.08 -5.23 6.74
C PHE A 49 -9.34 -4.54 8.09
N ARG A 50 -10.31 -5.03 8.88
CA ARG A 50 -10.53 -4.56 10.25
C ARG A 50 -9.27 -4.72 11.09
N HIS A 51 -8.84 -3.65 11.75
CA HIS A 51 -7.60 -3.59 12.54
C HIS A 51 -6.30 -3.70 11.72
N TRP A 52 -6.37 -3.40 10.42
CA TRP A 52 -5.17 -3.25 9.61
C TRP A 52 -4.29 -2.12 10.17
N TRP A 53 -2.99 -2.41 10.29
CA TRP A 53 -1.99 -1.51 10.83
C TRP A 53 -1.00 -1.06 9.77
N GLY A 54 -0.65 -1.94 8.82
CA GLY A 54 0.33 -1.64 7.80
C GLY A 54 0.84 -2.87 7.05
N LYS A 55 2.11 -2.87 6.66
CA LYS A 55 2.72 -3.93 5.86
C LYS A 55 4.04 -4.38 6.46
N SER A 56 4.38 -5.65 6.28
CA SER A 56 5.69 -6.21 6.57
C SER A 56 6.31 -6.71 5.29
N PHE A 57 7.59 -6.45 5.10
CA PHE A 57 8.37 -6.92 3.97
C PHE A 57 9.52 -7.78 4.49
N ASP A 58 9.78 -8.90 3.85
CA ASP A 58 10.81 -9.84 4.29
C ASP A 58 12.21 -9.57 3.70
N GLY A 59 12.37 -8.50 2.90
CA GLY A 59 13.61 -8.20 2.19
C GLY A 59 13.80 -9.01 0.90
N SER A 60 12.81 -9.83 0.54
CA SER A 60 12.78 -10.66 -0.67
C SER A 60 11.48 -10.41 -1.43
N ASP A 61 10.92 -11.43 -2.08
CA ASP A 61 9.79 -11.31 -3.00
C ASP A 61 8.41 -11.38 -2.32
N THR A 62 8.34 -11.32 -0.99
CA THR A 62 7.09 -11.48 -0.26
C THR A 62 6.84 -10.37 0.77
N ALA A 63 5.58 -9.94 0.84
CA ALA A 63 5.09 -9.04 1.89
C ALA A 63 3.78 -9.54 2.47
N TYR A 64 3.46 -9.03 3.67
CA TYR A 64 2.25 -9.36 4.41
C TYR A 64 1.55 -8.07 4.82
N ASN A 65 0.22 -8.12 4.90
CA ASN A 65 -0.52 -7.09 5.62
C ASN A 65 -0.45 -7.40 7.11
N LEU A 66 -0.10 -6.39 7.91
CA LEU A 66 -0.03 -6.46 9.36
C LEU A 66 -1.33 -6.00 9.97
N PHE A 67 -1.82 -6.81 10.91
CA PHE A 67 -3.02 -6.54 11.68
C PHE A 67 -2.68 -6.52 13.17
N LEU A 68 -3.20 -5.55 13.89
CA LEU A 68 -3.02 -5.44 15.33
C LEU A 68 -4.39 -5.31 16.02
N PRO A 69 -5.07 -6.43 16.28
CA PRO A 69 -6.35 -6.42 16.99
C PRO A 69 -6.25 -5.80 18.38
N PRO A 70 -7.35 -5.23 18.92
CA PRO A 70 -7.38 -4.70 20.27
C PRO A 70 -6.95 -5.75 21.30
N LYS A 71 -6.21 -5.32 22.33
CA LYS A 71 -5.71 -6.17 23.43
C LYS A 71 -4.64 -7.20 23.04
N THR A 72 -4.06 -7.08 21.85
CA THR A 72 -2.89 -7.88 21.42
C THR A 72 -1.66 -7.00 21.28
N THR A 73 -0.48 -7.57 21.54
CA THR A 73 0.82 -6.91 21.32
C THR A 73 1.55 -7.46 20.10
N GLU A 74 1.07 -8.58 19.56
CA GLU A 74 1.69 -9.28 18.43
C GLU A 74 0.94 -8.99 17.14
N PHE A 75 1.69 -8.75 16.07
CA PHE A 75 1.10 -8.60 14.75
C PHE A 75 0.61 -9.94 14.20
N GLN A 76 -0.58 -9.92 13.62
CA GLN A 76 -1.05 -10.99 12.75
C GLN A 76 -0.66 -10.66 11.31
N MET A 77 0.18 -11.49 10.70
CA MET A 77 0.52 -11.43 9.28
C MET A 77 -0.58 -12.13 8.47
N ARG A 78 -1.22 -11.40 7.56
CA ARG A 78 -2.32 -11.90 6.74
C ARG A 78 -2.16 -11.43 5.30
N HIS A 79 -2.89 -12.08 4.40
CA HIS A 79 -3.01 -11.71 2.99
C HIS A 79 -1.63 -11.53 2.33
N PRO A 80 -0.85 -12.61 2.17
CA PRO A 80 0.47 -12.54 1.55
C PRO A 80 0.38 -11.97 0.13
N MET A 81 1.37 -11.17 -0.22
CA MET A 81 1.52 -10.49 -1.50
C MET A 81 2.87 -10.84 -2.11
N LYS A 82 2.88 -11.06 -3.42
CA LYS A 82 4.12 -11.22 -4.20
C LYS A 82 4.64 -9.86 -4.64
N LEU A 83 5.93 -9.66 -4.52
CA LEU A 83 6.63 -8.43 -4.90
C LEU A 83 7.26 -8.58 -6.28
N SER A 84 7.25 -7.48 -7.03
CA SER A 84 8.05 -7.35 -8.24
C SER A 84 8.48 -5.91 -8.45
N LEU A 85 9.66 -5.71 -9.04
CA LEU A 85 10.07 -4.43 -9.59
C LEU A 85 9.76 -4.44 -11.08
N ARG A 86 8.74 -3.69 -11.49
CA ARG A 86 8.31 -3.61 -12.90
C ARG A 86 7.76 -2.23 -13.23
N ASN A 87 7.55 -1.98 -14.52
CA ASN A 87 6.97 -0.72 -14.98
C ASN A 87 5.52 -0.58 -14.47
N SER A 88 5.21 0.60 -13.97
CA SER A 88 3.91 0.98 -13.43
C SER A 88 2.84 1.02 -14.53
N PRO A 89 1.66 0.44 -14.33
CA PRO A 89 0.48 0.70 -15.15
C PRO A 89 -0.04 2.15 -15.08
N LEU A 90 0.43 2.95 -14.10
CA LEU A 90 -0.06 4.31 -13.87
C LEU A 90 0.65 5.34 -14.76
N ASP A 91 1.96 5.17 -14.99
CA ASP A 91 2.80 6.13 -15.71
C ASP A 91 3.92 5.50 -16.57
N GLY A 92 4.07 4.17 -16.57
CA GLY A 92 5.11 3.46 -17.30
C GLY A 92 6.50 3.43 -16.64
N ASN A 93 6.71 4.16 -15.54
CA ASN A 93 8.01 4.21 -14.85
C ASN A 93 8.17 3.03 -13.87
N PRO A 94 9.41 2.60 -13.54
CA PRO A 94 9.65 1.52 -12.58
C PRO A 94 8.97 1.78 -11.23
N SER A 95 8.45 0.71 -10.62
CA SER A 95 7.75 0.76 -9.34
C SER A 95 7.86 -0.57 -8.60
N LEU A 96 7.71 -0.54 -7.28
CA LEU A 96 7.52 -1.76 -6.47
C LEU A 96 6.04 -2.14 -6.51
N ILE A 97 5.72 -3.29 -7.08
CA ILE A 97 4.36 -3.79 -7.23
C ILE A 97 4.12 -4.94 -6.26
N LEU A 98 3.04 -4.86 -5.50
CA LEU A 98 2.55 -5.90 -4.60
C LEU A 98 1.22 -6.44 -5.15
N GLU A 99 1.22 -7.73 -5.43
CA GLU A 99 0.03 -8.43 -5.91
C GLU A 99 -0.45 -9.42 -4.85
N TYR A 100 -1.70 -9.29 -4.44
CA TYR A 100 -2.32 -10.25 -3.53
C TYR A 100 -2.33 -11.64 -4.17
N THR A 101 -1.98 -12.65 -3.36
CA THR A 101 -2.16 -14.05 -3.77
C THR A 101 -3.64 -14.37 -3.98
N LYS A 102 -3.92 -15.44 -4.72
CA LYS A 102 -5.29 -15.93 -4.97
C LYS A 102 -6.06 -16.32 -3.69
N ASP A 103 -5.33 -16.55 -2.60
CA ASP A 103 -5.89 -16.98 -1.32
C ASP A 103 -6.38 -15.77 -0.47
N ALA A 104 -6.10 -14.54 -0.92
CA ALA A 104 -6.64 -13.35 -0.28
C ALA A 104 -8.17 -13.27 -0.48
N PRO A 105 -8.93 -12.79 0.52
CA PRO A 105 -10.38 -12.72 0.42
C PRO A 105 -10.81 -11.76 -0.69
N PHE A 106 -11.97 -12.01 -1.30
CA PHE A 106 -12.54 -11.06 -2.25
C PHE A 106 -12.71 -9.67 -1.59
N PRO A 107 -12.35 -8.55 -2.27
CA PRO A 107 -11.90 -8.43 -3.67
C PRO A 107 -10.38 -8.38 -3.87
N TRP A 108 -9.57 -8.65 -2.85
CA TRP A 108 -8.15 -8.33 -2.82
C TRP A 108 -7.28 -8.96 -3.92
N PRO A 109 -7.54 -10.18 -4.45
CA PRO A 109 -6.81 -10.71 -5.62
C PRO A 109 -6.90 -9.87 -6.90
N TYR A 110 -7.80 -8.88 -6.94
CA TYR A 110 -7.94 -7.93 -8.04
C TYR A 110 -7.31 -6.57 -7.75
N PHE A 111 -6.81 -6.35 -6.54
CA PHE A 111 -6.13 -5.12 -6.15
C PHE A 111 -4.62 -5.25 -6.29
N ILE A 112 -4.00 -4.12 -6.61
CA ILE A 112 -2.56 -3.91 -6.64
C ILE A 112 -2.26 -2.79 -5.67
N ASP A 113 -1.25 -3.01 -4.83
CA ASP A 113 -0.60 -1.93 -4.11
C ASP A 113 0.74 -1.66 -4.79
N GLU A 114 1.01 -0.40 -5.10
CA GLU A 114 2.20 0.02 -5.83
C GLU A 114 2.94 1.09 -5.03
N PHE A 115 4.27 1.01 -4.93
CA PHE A 115 5.08 1.88 -4.09
C PHE A 115 6.31 2.46 -4.79
N ARG A 116 6.63 3.69 -4.37
CA ARG A 116 7.88 4.39 -4.69
C ARG A 116 8.47 5.06 -3.46
N VAL A 117 9.78 5.29 -3.50
CA VAL A 117 10.54 5.87 -2.39
C VAL A 117 10.19 7.35 -2.25
N LEU A 118 9.59 7.72 -1.13
CA LEU A 118 9.34 9.11 -0.77
C LEU A 118 10.57 9.71 -0.08
N ASN A 119 11.20 8.94 0.81
CA ASN A 119 12.45 9.23 1.50
C ASN A 119 13.05 7.92 2.05
N ASP A 120 14.13 7.99 2.84
CA ASP A 120 14.85 6.82 3.35
C ASP A 120 13.99 5.84 4.18
N THR A 121 12.91 6.32 4.82
CA THR A 121 12.06 5.52 5.71
C THR A 121 10.64 5.30 5.19
N ASP A 122 10.23 6.07 4.18
CA ASP A 122 8.83 6.16 3.78
C ASP A 122 8.63 5.80 2.31
N LEU A 123 7.57 5.04 2.05
CA LEU A 123 7.13 4.71 0.69
C LEU A 123 5.76 5.32 0.44
N LEU A 124 5.65 6.09 -0.64
CA LEU A 124 4.36 6.58 -1.13
C LEU A 124 3.72 5.48 -1.97
N GLY A 125 2.50 5.11 -1.59
CA GLY A 125 1.74 4.02 -2.15
C GLY A 125 0.52 4.48 -2.96
N MET A 126 0.16 3.66 -3.94
CA MET A 126 -1.07 3.75 -4.74
C MET A 126 -1.77 2.40 -4.68
N SER A 127 -3.02 2.38 -4.21
CA SER A 127 -3.86 1.16 -4.21
C SER A 127 -4.93 1.29 -5.29
N TYR A 128 -5.07 0.28 -6.14
CA TYR A 128 -6.05 0.28 -7.23
C TYR A 128 -6.50 -1.13 -7.62
N ASN A 129 -7.70 -1.22 -8.19
CA ASN A 129 -8.10 -2.41 -8.92
C ASN A 129 -7.29 -2.51 -10.22
N LYS A 130 -6.71 -3.67 -10.52
CA LYS A 130 -5.84 -3.91 -11.67
C LYS A 130 -6.48 -3.61 -13.03
N PHE A 131 -7.82 -3.61 -13.11
CA PHE A 131 -8.56 -3.27 -14.33
C PHE A 131 -8.83 -1.77 -14.47
N THR A 132 -8.70 -0.99 -13.39
CA THR A 132 -8.90 0.47 -13.39
C THR A 132 -7.76 1.22 -12.68
N PRO A 133 -6.50 1.14 -13.16
CA PRO A 133 -5.37 1.81 -12.51
C PRO A 133 -5.53 3.34 -12.40
N SER A 134 -6.27 3.95 -13.32
CA SER A 134 -6.57 5.38 -13.31
C SER A 134 -7.24 5.86 -12.00
N LEU A 135 -7.97 4.97 -11.31
CA LEU A 135 -8.68 5.24 -10.05
C LEU A 135 -7.81 5.03 -8.79
N ALA A 136 -6.49 4.95 -8.93
CA ALA A 136 -5.58 4.75 -7.80
C ALA A 136 -5.76 5.75 -6.66
N LEU A 137 -5.78 5.19 -5.45
CA LEU A 137 -5.96 5.90 -4.20
C LEU A 137 -4.65 5.93 -3.42
N PRO A 138 -4.19 7.12 -2.99
CA PRO A 138 -2.90 7.25 -2.33
C PRO A 138 -2.95 6.85 -0.85
N PHE A 139 -1.85 6.28 -0.39
CA PHE A 139 -1.57 6.07 1.03
C PHE A 139 -0.06 6.10 1.26
N LEU A 140 0.36 6.31 2.49
CA LEU A 140 1.75 6.31 2.91
C LEU A 140 2.01 5.07 3.75
N ILE A 141 3.20 4.51 3.65
CA ILE A 141 3.70 3.58 4.65
C ILE A 141 5.05 4.07 5.18
N ARG A 142 5.21 4.10 6.51
CA ARG A 142 6.41 4.60 7.20
C ARG A 142 7.07 3.49 7.99
N LYS A 143 8.38 3.35 7.88
CA LYS A 143 9.12 2.34 8.62
C LYS A 143 8.94 2.55 10.14
N SER A 144 8.67 1.46 10.86
CA SER A 144 8.48 1.44 12.32
C SER A 144 9.65 0.82 13.06
#